data_AF-A0A931Z2V8-F1
#
_entry.id   AF-A0A931Z2V8-F1
#
_cell.length_a   1.000
_cell.length_b   1.000
_cell.length_c   1.000
_cell.angle_alpha   90.00
_cell.angle_beta   90.00
_cell.angle_gamma   90.00
#
_symmetry.space_group_name_H-M   'P 1'
#
loop_
_entity.id
_entity.type
_entity.pdbx_description
1 polymer ?
#
loop_
_entity_poly.entity_id
_entity_poly.type
_entity_poly.pdbx_seq_one_letter_code
_entity_poly.pdbx_strand_id
1 'polypeptide(L)' 'MAELVAIGASIAANCEPCLRYHVAAAEKLGASRADMGRAVELAAKVKDAPHRAILKLAGQLTVTASEATAPDPARK' A
#
# COMPACT_ATOMS: atom_id res chain seq x y z
N MET A 1 -9.49 20.53 4.32
CA MET A 1 -9.31 19.78 3.05
C MET A 1 -7.87 19.34 2.86
N ALA A 2 -6.88 20.24 2.87
CA ALA A 2 -5.46 19.90 2.69
C ALA A 2 -4.97 18.76 3.61
N GLU A 3 -5.35 18.78 4.89
CA GLU A 3 -4.96 17.73 5.83
C GLU A 3 -5.53 16.34 5.50
N LEU A 4 -6.73 16.24 4.93
CA LEU A 4 -7.29 14.94 4.51
C LEU A 4 -6.49 14.35 3.33
N VAL A 5 -6.05 15.20 2.40
CA VAL A 5 -5.16 14.80 1.31
C VAL A 5 -3.80 14.37 1.87
N ALA A 6 -3.26 15.11 2.83
CA ALA A 6 -1.98 14.80 3.46
C ALA A 6 -2.01 13.52 4.30
N ILE A 7 -3.12 13.21 4.97
CA ILE A 7 -3.38 11.91 5.62
C ILE A 7 -3.29 10.78 4.58
N GLY A 8 -3.97 10.93 3.43
CA GLY A 8 -3.93 9.93 2.36
C GLY A 8 -2.54 9.74 1.78
N ALA A 9 -1.82 10.84 1.51
CA ALA A 9 -0.43 10.80 1.03
C ALA A 9 0.51 10.14 2.04
N SER A 10 0.33 10.40 3.33
CA SER A 10 1.12 9.78 4.41
C SER A 10 0.96 8.26 4.45
N ILE A 11 -0.26 7.75 4.25
CA ILE A 11 -0.55 6.32 4.19
C ILE A 11 0.10 5.68 2.97
N ALA A 12 -0.04 6.31 1.80
CA ALA A 12 0.53 5.83 0.55
C ALA A 12 2.06 5.76 0.61
N ALA A 13 2.71 6.73 1.26
CA ALA A 13 4.16 6.79 1.42
C ALA A 13 4.71 6.03 2.64
N ASN A 14 3.85 5.36 3.42
CA ASN A 14 4.22 4.74 4.71
C ASN A 14 4.90 5.73 5.71
N CYS A 15 4.60 7.02 5.64
CA CYS A 15 5.20 8.02 6.53
C CYS A 15 4.42 8.12 7.86
N GLU A 16 4.81 7.32 8.85
CA GLU A 16 4.23 7.33 10.20
C GLU A 16 4.26 8.72 10.89
N PRO A 17 5.38 9.47 10.94
CA PRO A 17 5.38 10.79 11.56
C PRO A 17 4.49 11.80 10.82
N CYS A 18 4.45 11.75 9.49
CA CYS A 18 3.54 12.59 8.68
C CYS A 18 2.08 12.28 9.02
N LEU A 19 1.71 11.00 9.11
CA LEU A 19 0.34 10.59 9.42
C LEU A 19 -0.10 11.12 10.79
N ARG A 20 0.74 11.00 11.82
CA ARG A 20 0.45 11.56 13.15
C ARG A 20 0.23 13.07 13.10
N TYR A 21 1.11 13.78 12.41
CA TYR A 21 1.04 15.24 12.29
C TYR A 21 -0.26 15.68 11.60
N HIS A 22 -0.56 15.10 10.43
CA HIS A 22 -1.70 15.52 9.61
C HIS A 22 -3.06 15.12 10.22
N VAL A 23 -3.13 14.01 10.97
CA VAL A 23 -4.33 13.69 11.76
C VAL A 23 -4.56 14.73 12.86
N ALA A 24 -3.52 15.07 13.64
CA ALA A 24 -3.65 16.08 14.69
C ALA A 24 -3.98 17.47 14.12
N ALA A 25 -3.43 17.83 12.95
CA ALA A 25 -3.76 19.08 12.26
C ALA A 25 -5.20 19.09 11.73
N ALA A 26 -5.68 17.98 11.15
CA ALA A 26 -7.07 17.84 10.70
C ALA A 26 -8.06 17.99 11.87
N GLU A 27 -7.78 17.37 13.02
CA GLU A 27 -8.58 17.52 14.24
C GLU A 27 -8.67 18.98 14.70
N LYS A 28 -7.54 19.70 14.72
CA LYS A 28 -7.50 21.14 15.09
C LYS A 28 -8.29 22.03 14.13
N LEU A 29 -8.40 21.63 12.86
CA LEU A 29 -9.19 22.34 11.84
C LEU A 29 -10.68 21.94 11.85
N GLY A 30 -11.10 21.08 12.80
CA GLY A 30 -12.49 20.66 12.93
C GLY A 30 -12.92 19.59 11.92
N ALA A 31 -11.99 18.89 11.27
CA ALA A 31 -12.34 17.77 10.42
C ALA A 31 -13.00 16.66 11.25
N SER A 32 -14.11 16.11 10.75
CA SER A 32 -14.81 15.06 11.48
C SER A 32 -14.01 13.76 11.47
N ARG A 33 -14.12 12.97 12.56
CA ARG A 33 -13.53 11.61 12.61
C ARG A 33 -14.04 10.73 11.47
N ALA A 34 -15.29 10.91 11.05
CA ALA A 34 -15.88 10.19 9.93
C ALA A 34 -15.17 10.53 8.61
N ASP A 35 -14.86 11.81 8.34
CA ASP A 35 -14.17 12.21 7.10
C ASP A 35 -12.73 11.72 7.08
N MET A 36 -12.03 11.80 8.21
CA MET A 36 -10.68 11.24 8.36
C MET A 36 -10.71 9.72 8.15
N GLY A 37 -11.69 9.01 8.71
CA GLY A 37 -11.88 7.57 8.50
C GLY A 37 -12.09 7.22 7.03
N ARG A 38 -12.93 7.98 6.30
CA ARG A 38 -13.12 7.78 4.85
C ARG A 38 -11.84 8.05 4.05
N ALA A 39 -11.05 9.07 4.42
CA ALA A 39 -9.76 9.33 3.80
C ALA A 39 -8.78 8.16 4.02
N VAL A 40 -8.75 7.58 5.22
CA VAL A 40 -7.93 6.41 5.56
C VAL A 40 -8.33 5.19 4.74
N GLU A 41 -9.63 4.86 4.67
CA GLU A 41 -10.12 3.73 3.87
C GLU A 41 -9.78 3.87 2.39
N LEU A 42 -9.99 5.07 1.83
CA LEU A 42 -9.65 5.34 0.44
C LEU A 42 -8.15 5.19 0.19
N ALA A 43 -7.31 5.76 1.07
CA ALA A 43 -5.87 5.67 0.94
C ALA A 43 -5.35 4.24 1.06
N ALA A 44 -5.94 3.42 1.92
CA ALA A 44 -5.62 1.99 2.02
C ALA A 44 -5.92 1.25 0.71
N LYS A 45 -7.11 1.49 0.11
CA LYS A 45 -7.48 0.91 -1.20
C LYS A 45 -6.53 1.36 -2.32
N VAL A 46 -6.13 2.63 -2.33
CA VAL A 46 -5.17 3.16 -3.33
C VAL A 46 -3.79 2.52 -3.15
N LYS A 47 -3.29 2.41 -1.92
CA LYS A 47 -1.98 1.82 -1.59
C LYS A 47 -1.88 0.34 -1.93
N ASP A 48 -2.98 -0.38 -1.79
CA ASP A 48 -3.06 -1.82 -2.00
C ASP A 48 -2.73 -2.23 -3.46
N ALA A 49 -3.06 -1.40 -4.45
CA ALA A 49 -2.70 -1.64 -5.85
C ALA A 49 -1.17 -1.68 -6.12
N PRO A 50 -0.39 -0.62 -5.85
CA PRO A 50 1.07 -0.66 -6.02
C PRO A 50 1.74 -1.66 -5.07
N HIS A 51 1.20 -1.89 -3.87
CA HIS A 51 1.71 -2.93 -2.96
C HIS A 51 1.64 -4.32 -3.59
N ARG A 52 0.49 -4.71 -4.16
CA ARG A 52 0.37 -5.98 -4.89
C ARG A 52 1.28 -6.04 -6.12
N ALA A 53 1.37 -4.94 -6.87
CA ALA A 53 2.18 -4.90 -8.08
C ALA A 53 3.67 -5.12 -7.76
N ILE A 54 4.19 -4.47 -6.73
CA ILE A 54 5.61 -4.62 -6.35
C ILE A 54 5.91 -5.99 -5.78
N LEU A 55 4.99 -6.60 -5.01
CA LEU A 55 5.15 -7.97 -4.52
C LEU A 55 5.11 -9.00 -5.66
N LYS A 56 4.21 -8.83 -6.63
CA LYS A 56 4.17 -9.67 -7.83
C LYS A 56 5.50 -9.60 -8.59
N LEU A 57 6.00 -8.38 -8.82
CA LEU A 57 7.29 -8.18 -9.48
C LEU A 57 8.44 -8.79 -8.68
N ALA A 58 8.48 -8.57 -7.36
CA ALA A 58 9.49 -9.16 -6.50
C ALA A 58 9.51 -10.69 -6.61
N GLY A 59 8.33 -11.34 -6.59
CA GLY A 59 8.22 -12.79 -6.79
C GLY A 59 8.74 -13.25 -8.16
N GLN A 60 8.47 -12.50 -9.23
CA GLN A 60 9.00 -12.81 -10.57
C GLN A 60 10.52 -12.67 -10.66
N LEU A 61 11.12 -11.79 -9.87
CA LEU A 61 12.57 -11.55 -9.87
C LEU A 61 13.33 -12.50 -8.93
N THR A 62 12.69 -13.00 -7.88
CA THR A 62 13.31 -13.91 -6.90
C THR A 62 13.08 -15.39 -7.21
N VAL A 63 12.02 -15.74 -7.95
CA VAL A 63 11.87 -17.09 -8.51
C VAL A 63 12.79 -17.20 -9.72
N THR A 64 13.88 -17.95 -9.58
CA THR A 64 14.78 -18.26 -10.69
C THR A 64 14.04 -19.11 -11.74
N ALA A 65 14.38 -18.92 -13.02
CA ALA A 65 13.85 -19.68 -14.15
C ALA A 65 14.26 -21.18 -14.16
N SER A 66 14.46 -21.79 -13.00
CA SER A 66 15.06 -23.12 -12.80
C SER A 66 14.05 -24.20 -12.42
N GLU A 67 12.78 -24.06 -12.78
CA GLU A 67 11.80 -25.16 -12.73
C GLU A 67 11.00 -25.30 -14.04
N ALA A 68 11.53 -24.76 -15.15
CA ALA A 68 10.96 -24.95 -16.47
C ALA A 68 11.98 -25.59 -17.40
N THR A 69 12.23 -26.90 -17.20
CA THR A 69 12.60 -27.93 -18.19
C THR A 69 13.57 -28.95 -17.59
N ALA A 70 13.02 -30.02 -17.01
CA ALA A 70 13.65 -31.33 -17.08
C ALA A 70 12.52 -32.34 -17.40
N PRO A 71 12.54 -33.03 -18.56
CA PRO A 71 11.63 -34.14 -18.76
C PRO A 71 12.02 -35.28 -17.82
N ASP A 72 11.04 -35.78 -17.05
CA ASP A 72 11.15 -36.97 -16.23
C ASP A 72 11.44 -38.21 -17.11
N PRO A 73 12.60 -38.89 -16.97
CA PRO A 73 12.93 -40.06 -17.78
C PRO A 73 12.26 -41.35 -17.29
N ALA A 74 11.31 -41.32 -16.35
CA ALA A 74 10.80 -42.52 -15.68
C ALA A 74 9.30 -42.83 -15.89
N ARG A 75 8.72 -42.53 -17.07
CA ARG A 75 7.46 -43.16 -17.48
C ARG A 75 7.74 -44.32 -18.44
N LYS A 76 7.52 -45.54 -17.93
CA LYS A 76 7.60 -46.84 -18.63
C LYS A 76 6.96 -46.83 -20.02
#